data_AF-C7G055-F1
#
_entry.id   AF-C7G055-F1
#
_cell.length_a   1.000
_cell.length_b   1.000
_cell.length_c   1.000
_cell.angle_alpha   90.00
_cell.angle_beta   90.00
_cell.angle_gamma   90.00
#
_symmetry.space_group_name_H-M   'P 1'
#
loop_
_entity.id
_entity.type
_entity.pdbx_description
1 polymer ?
#
loop_
_entity_poly.entity_id
_entity_poly.type
_entity_poly.pdbx_seq_one_letter_code
_entity_poly.pdbx_strand_id
1 'polypeptide(L)'
;MKKTLLIILILISIIFINNCIAGTCGNGCLNGGTCNSNNQCTCTNQWTGNDCSTKKIQVYSIFPSYTDGGEVIFYGWFTANSPISILIGSQTCTPTLVTTDQIKCNIGADGVKDISITQAGYTWFSPNSYEYVIRPTTPANCPTNCSNRGYCGAGRCVCDFGYWGDNCQLGNGYQ
;
A
#
# COMPACT_ATOMS: atom_id res chain seq x y z
N MET A 1 49.85 -14.82 54.51
CA MET A 1 49.31 -15.61 53.38
C MET A 1 47.78 -15.64 53.32
N LYS A 2 47.05 -16.03 54.39
CA LYS A 2 45.56 -16.13 54.35
C LYS A 2 44.82 -14.83 53.96
N LYS A 3 45.28 -13.65 54.44
CA LYS A 3 44.66 -12.35 54.09
C LYS A 3 44.82 -11.98 52.60
N THR A 4 45.98 -12.26 52.01
CA THR A 4 46.27 -11.97 50.60
C THR A 4 45.41 -12.80 49.66
N LEU A 5 45.20 -14.09 49.97
CA LEU A 5 44.32 -14.97 49.19
C LEU A 5 42.86 -14.52 49.24
N LEU A 6 42.38 -14.06 50.41
CA LEU A 6 41.02 -13.55 50.55
C LEU A 6 40.76 -12.30 49.71
N ILE A 7 41.73 -11.37 49.65
CA ILE A 7 41.62 -10.15 48.83
C ILE A 7 41.57 -10.49 47.34
N ILE A 8 42.38 -11.45 46.88
CA ILE A 8 42.37 -11.91 45.47
C ILE A 8 41.00 -12.51 45.12
N LEU A 9 40.41 -13.32 45.99
CA LEU A 9 39.07 -13.89 45.76
C LEU A 9 37.97 -12.81 45.68
N ILE A 10 38.05 -11.76 46.51
CA ILE A 10 37.13 -10.62 46.47
C ILE A 10 37.30 -9.84 45.16
N LEU A 11 38.54 -9.58 44.73
CA LEU A 11 38.80 -8.88 43.46
C LEU A 11 38.31 -9.68 42.24
N ILE A 12 38.54 -10.99 42.21
CA ILE A 12 38.04 -11.85 41.12
C ILE A 12 36.51 -11.81 41.07
N SER A 13 35.84 -11.89 42.22
CA SER A 13 34.37 -11.79 42.26
C SER A 13 33.85 -10.42 41.82
N ILE A 14 34.55 -9.32 42.13
CA ILE A 14 34.21 -7.98 41.60
C ILE A 14 34.41 -7.89 40.08
N ILE A 15 35.47 -8.48 39.54
CA ILE A 15 35.73 -8.51 38.08
C ILE A 15 34.59 -9.24 37.35
N PHE A 16 34.05 -10.32 37.91
CA PHE A 16 32.92 -11.04 37.30
C PHE A 16 31.59 -10.27 37.36
N ILE A 17 31.43 -9.30 38.26
CA ILE A 17 30.20 -8.49 38.39
C ILE A 17 30.20 -7.28 37.44
N ASN A 18 31.37 -6.81 36.99
CA ASN A 18 31.49 -5.59 36.20
C ASN A 18 31.32 -5.75 34.69
N ASN A 19 30.92 -6.92 34.21
CA ASN A 19 30.33 -6.96 32.87
C ASN A 19 28.96 -6.33 32.99
N CYS A 20 28.71 -5.24 32.28
CA CYS A 20 27.38 -4.72 32.02
C CYS A 20 26.52 -5.85 31.41
N ILE A 21 25.90 -6.69 32.22
CA ILE A 21 24.91 -7.68 31.78
C ILE A 21 23.54 -7.02 31.92
N ALA A 22 23.40 -5.84 31.32
CA ALA A 22 22.10 -5.36 30.88
C ALA A 22 21.91 -5.92 29.47
N GLY A 23 21.62 -7.22 29.40
CA GLY A 23 20.90 -7.76 28.25
C GLY A 23 19.49 -7.20 28.29
N THR A 24 19.36 -5.93 27.95
CA THR A 24 18.11 -5.22 27.71
C THR A 24 18.10 -4.90 26.24
N CYS A 25 17.00 -5.17 25.53
CA CYS A 25 16.81 -4.86 24.10
C CYS A 25 17.58 -3.58 23.74
N GLY A 26 18.71 -3.71 23.03
CA GLY A 26 19.83 -2.74 23.12
C GLY A 26 19.44 -1.27 23.15
N ASN A 27 18.76 -0.80 22.09
CA ASN A 27 18.27 0.58 21.95
C ASN A 27 16.83 0.78 22.48
N GLY A 28 16.30 -0.18 23.21
CA GLY A 28 14.90 -0.29 23.60
C GLY A 28 14.00 -0.89 22.52
N CYS A 29 12.72 -0.98 22.85
CA CYS A 29 11.66 -1.30 21.90
C CYS A 29 10.92 -0.01 21.54
N LEU A 30 10.87 0.34 20.26
CA LEU A 30 10.27 1.57 19.78
C LEU A 30 8.74 1.49 19.79
N ASN A 31 8.07 2.63 19.59
CA ASN A 31 6.63 2.74 19.38
C ASN A 31 5.76 2.05 20.45
N GLY A 32 6.22 2.10 21.70
CA GLY A 32 5.54 1.52 22.85
C GLY A 32 5.68 -0.01 22.96
N GLY A 33 6.65 -0.61 22.27
CA GLY A 33 6.97 -2.02 22.44
C GLY A 33 7.50 -2.33 23.85
N THR A 34 7.33 -3.57 24.29
CA THR A 34 7.78 -4.05 25.61
C THR A 34 8.91 -5.07 25.43
N CYS A 35 10.04 -4.85 26.10
CA CYS A 35 11.16 -5.80 26.11
C CYS A 35 10.91 -6.91 27.14
N ASN A 36 10.95 -8.17 26.71
CA ASN A 36 10.82 -9.30 27.63
C ASN A 36 12.18 -9.73 28.22
N SER A 37 12.16 -10.68 29.16
CA SER A 37 13.38 -11.23 29.79
C SER A 37 14.34 -11.94 28.83
N ASN A 38 13.88 -12.26 27.61
CA ASN A 38 14.64 -12.95 26.58
C ASN A 38 15.21 -12.00 25.51
N ASN A 39 15.23 -10.68 25.73
CA ASN A 39 15.69 -9.67 24.77
C ASN A 39 14.90 -9.62 23.46
N GLN A 40 13.61 -9.93 23.51
CA GLN A 40 12.71 -9.80 22.37
C GLN A 40 11.71 -8.68 22.64
N CYS A 41 11.51 -7.83 21.65
CA CYS A 41 10.47 -6.81 21.69
C CYS A 41 9.11 -7.40 21.30
N THR A 42 8.13 -7.25 22.18
CA THR A 42 6.71 -7.42 21.84
C THR A 42 6.18 -6.09 21.31
N CYS A 43 5.83 -6.04 20.03
CA CYS A 43 5.38 -4.81 19.38
C CYS A 43 3.88 -4.55 19.55
N THR A 44 3.50 -3.28 19.60
CA THR A 44 2.10 -2.86 19.58
C THR A 44 1.45 -3.18 18.24
N ASN A 45 0.11 -3.14 18.17
CA ASN A 45 -0.65 -3.70 17.04
C ASN A 45 -0.24 -3.20 15.65
N GLN A 46 0.29 -1.98 15.52
CA GLN A 46 0.67 -1.37 14.25
C GLN A 46 2.14 -1.58 13.88
N TRP A 47 2.96 -2.18 14.74
CA TRP A 47 4.42 -2.22 14.58
C TRP A 47 4.99 -3.63 14.60
N THR A 48 6.14 -3.82 13.97
CA THR A 48 6.87 -5.07 13.81
C THR A 48 8.38 -4.82 13.65
N GLY A 49 9.14 -5.89 13.50
CA GLY A 49 10.61 -5.89 13.51
C GLY A 49 11.17 -6.15 14.90
N ASN A 50 12.49 -6.34 14.96
CA ASN A 50 13.20 -6.72 16.20
C ASN A 50 13.10 -5.65 17.30
N ASP A 51 12.95 -4.39 16.91
CA ASP A 51 12.86 -3.21 17.77
C ASP A 51 11.53 -2.46 17.62
N CYS A 52 10.54 -3.02 16.92
CA CYS A 52 9.25 -2.38 16.64
C CYS A 52 9.34 -1.08 15.81
N SER A 53 10.41 -0.88 15.05
CA SER A 53 10.59 0.27 14.15
C SER A 53 9.75 0.22 12.87
N THR A 54 9.32 -0.97 12.44
CA THR A 54 8.65 -1.15 11.14
C THR A 54 7.15 -1.14 11.31
N LYS A 55 6.42 -0.36 10.51
CA LYS A 55 4.96 -0.37 10.54
C LYS A 55 4.42 -1.60 9.80
N LYS A 56 3.43 -2.28 10.38
CA LYS A 56 2.76 -3.41 9.73
C LYS A 56 1.99 -2.95 8.49
N ILE A 57 1.77 -3.89 7.58
CA ILE A 57 1.00 -3.63 6.37
C ILE A 57 -0.41 -3.12 6.70
N GLN A 58 -0.78 -2.02 6.06
CA GLN A 58 -2.12 -1.46 6.11
C GLN A 58 -2.39 -0.64 4.86
N VAL A 59 -3.52 -0.86 4.21
CA VAL A 59 -4.01 -0.04 3.10
C VAL A 59 -5.05 0.94 3.63
N TYR A 60 -4.98 2.20 3.19
CA TYR A 60 -5.96 3.24 3.56
C TYR A 60 -6.74 3.80 2.36
N SER A 61 -6.22 3.69 1.14
CA SER A 61 -6.96 4.04 -0.08
C SER A 61 -6.52 3.21 -1.27
N ILE A 62 -7.41 3.10 -2.25
CA ILE A 62 -7.23 2.26 -3.44
C ILE A 62 -7.69 3.07 -4.66
N PHE A 63 -6.85 3.14 -5.69
CA PHE A 63 -7.27 3.50 -7.04
C PHE A 63 -7.56 2.20 -7.79
N PRO A 64 -8.83 1.89 -8.09
CA PRO A 64 -9.22 0.59 -8.66
C PRO A 64 -8.74 0.44 -10.10
N SER A 65 -8.57 -0.81 -10.51
CA SER A 65 -8.39 -1.18 -11.92
C SER A 65 -9.75 -1.28 -12.62
N TYR A 66 -9.72 -1.62 -13.90
CA TYR A 66 -10.92 -1.68 -14.73
C TYR A 66 -11.41 -3.10 -14.98
N THR A 67 -12.67 -3.24 -15.38
CA THR A 67 -13.25 -4.55 -15.72
C THR A 67 -12.56 -5.25 -16.90
N ASP A 68 -11.98 -4.47 -17.82
CA ASP A 68 -11.18 -4.92 -18.96
C ASP A 68 -9.67 -5.03 -18.64
N GLY A 69 -9.28 -4.83 -17.37
CA GLY A 69 -7.89 -4.87 -16.92
C GLY A 69 -7.26 -3.50 -16.72
N GLY A 70 -6.18 -3.44 -15.97
CA GLY A 70 -5.38 -2.23 -15.79
C GLY A 70 -4.68 -2.19 -14.45
N GLU A 71 -4.02 -1.07 -14.18
CA GLU A 71 -3.27 -0.88 -12.95
C GLU A 71 -4.21 -0.53 -11.79
N VAL A 72 -4.19 -1.34 -10.75
CA VAL A 72 -4.67 -0.96 -9.42
C VAL A 72 -3.50 -0.33 -8.65
N ILE A 73 -3.79 0.72 -7.87
CA ILE A 73 -2.82 1.33 -6.96
C ILE A 73 -3.36 1.24 -5.54
N PHE A 74 -2.63 0.57 -4.66
CA PHE A 74 -2.89 0.55 -3.22
C PHE A 74 -2.01 1.58 -2.54
N TYR A 75 -2.60 2.48 -1.76
CA TYR A 75 -1.87 3.41 -0.90
C TYR A 75 -1.92 2.95 0.54
N GLY A 76 -0.77 2.92 1.20
CA GLY A 76 -0.66 2.25 2.48
C GLY A 76 0.70 2.37 3.14
N TRP A 77 0.93 1.49 4.10
CA TRP A 77 2.21 1.29 4.77
C TRP A 77 2.75 -0.06 4.32
N PHE A 78 3.86 -0.07 3.61
CA PHE A 78 4.44 -1.28 3.05
C PHE A 78 5.94 -1.35 3.37
N THR A 79 6.48 -2.57 3.38
CA THR A 79 7.91 -2.79 3.59
C THR A 79 8.57 -3.10 2.25
N ALA A 80 9.32 -2.14 1.70
CA ALA A 80 10.11 -2.36 0.49
C ALA A 80 11.03 -3.58 0.67
N ASN A 81 11.26 -4.34 -0.42
CA ASN A 81 12.11 -5.53 -0.45
C ASN A 81 11.66 -6.72 0.44
N SER A 82 10.45 -6.70 0.98
CA SER A 82 9.85 -7.87 1.64
C SER A 82 8.98 -8.66 0.68
N PRO A 83 8.97 -10.01 0.74
CA PRO A 83 8.05 -10.83 -0.03
C PRO A 83 6.60 -10.39 0.20
N ILE A 84 5.84 -10.28 -0.88
CA ILE A 84 4.46 -9.84 -0.87
C ILE A 84 3.60 -10.76 -1.74
N SER A 85 2.41 -11.09 -1.23
CA SER A 85 1.37 -11.82 -1.95
C SER A 85 0.09 -10.99 -1.93
N ILE A 86 -0.51 -10.76 -3.09
CA ILE A 86 -1.72 -9.93 -3.24
C ILE A 86 -2.79 -10.79 -3.92
N LEU A 87 -3.92 -10.97 -3.26
CA LEU A 87 -5.11 -11.62 -3.81
C LEU A 87 -6.25 -10.62 -3.90
N ILE A 88 -6.90 -10.56 -5.06
CA ILE A 88 -8.20 -9.89 -5.25
C ILE A 88 -9.20 -10.96 -5.66
N GLY A 89 -10.08 -11.35 -4.74
CA GLY A 89 -10.88 -12.57 -4.86
C GLY A 89 -9.99 -13.81 -4.97
N SER A 90 -10.15 -14.59 -6.04
CA SER A 90 -9.32 -15.77 -6.34
C SER A 90 -8.09 -15.47 -7.20
N GLN A 91 -7.92 -14.22 -7.67
CA GLN A 91 -6.86 -13.85 -8.59
C GLN A 91 -5.61 -13.36 -7.84
N THR A 92 -4.44 -13.80 -8.31
CA THR A 92 -3.15 -13.26 -7.85
C THR A 92 -2.82 -11.98 -8.61
N CYS A 93 -2.65 -10.87 -7.90
CA CYS A 93 -2.24 -9.59 -8.45
C CYS A 93 -0.71 -9.48 -8.35
N THR A 94 0.00 -9.76 -9.45
CA THR A 94 1.47 -9.76 -9.43
C THR A 94 2.00 -8.32 -9.32
N PRO A 95 2.78 -7.97 -8.28
CA PRO A 95 3.27 -6.61 -8.10
C PRO A 95 4.14 -6.15 -9.26
N THR A 96 3.83 -4.97 -9.79
CA THR A 96 4.66 -4.23 -10.76
C THR A 96 5.49 -3.15 -10.09
N LEU A 97 5.04 -2.64 -8.93
CA LEU A 97 5.76 -1.71 -8.07
C LEU A 97 5.42 -2.00 -6.61
N VAL A 98 6.43 -1.96 -5.74
CA VAL A 98 6.28 -1.97 -4.28
C VAL A 98 7.24 -0.93 -3.71
N THR A 99 6.69 0.16 -3.17
CA THR A 99 7.43 1.17 -2.41
C THR A 99 7.02 1.09 -0.94
N THR A 100 7.44 2.05 -0.12
CA THR A 100 7.00 2.14 1.29
C THR A 100 5.56 2.64 1.44
N ASP A 101 5.02 3.28 0.41
CA ASP A 101 3.72 3.97 0.41
C ASP A 101 2.73 3.46 -0.66
N GLN A 102 3.22 2.74 -1.68
CA GLN A 102 2.42 2.27 -2.80
C GLN A 102 2.71 0.82 -3.18
N ILE A 103 1.65 0.11 -3.57
CA ILE A 103 1.75 -1.12 -4.35
C ILE A 103 0.95 -0.94 -5.63
N LYS A 104 1.50 -1.42 -6.75
CA LYS A 104 0.82 -1.45 -8.04
C LYS A 104 0.83 -2.86 -8.61
N CYS A 105 -0.26 -3.25 -9.25
CA CYS A 105 -0.31 -4.49 -10.04
C CYS A 105 -1.38 -4.38 -11.12
N ASN A 106 -1.27 -5.19 -12.17
CA ASN A 106 -2.25 -5.24 -13.24
C ASN A 106 -3.23 -6.38 -12.99
N ILE A 107 -4.53 -6.08 -13.03
CA ILE A 107 -5.59 -7.05 -12.81
C ILE A 107 -6.88 -6.56 -13.49
N GLY A 108 -7.78 -7.49 -13.78
CA GLY A 108 -9.09 -7.23 -14.36
C GLY A 108 -10.04 -8.36 -14.05
N ALA A 109 -11.28 -8.02 -13.69
CA ALA A 109 -12.37 -8.96 -13.48
C ALA A 109 -13.70 -8.19 -13.43
N ASP A 110 -14.77 -8.88 -13.10
CA ASP A 110 -16.08 -8.31 -12.82
C ASP A 110 -16.48 -8.50 -11.35
N GLY A 111 -17.44 -7.69 -10.90
CA GLY A 111 -18.06 -7.79 -9.58
C GLY A 111 -17.18 -7.38 -8.40
N VAL A 112 -17.78 -7.45 -7.21
CA VAL A 112 -17.15 -7.10 -5.94
C VAL A 112 -16.31 -8.27 -5.42
N LYS A 113 -15.10 -7.98 -4.93
CA LYS A 113 -14.13 -8.96 -4.43
C LYS A 113 -13.59 -8.60 -3.05
N ASP A 114 -13.12 -9.63 -2.36
CA ASP A 114 -12.25 -9.50 -1.19
C ASP A 114 -10.84 -9.10 -1.61
N ILE A 115 -10.10 -8.45 -0.71
CA ILE A 115 -8.67 -8.18 -0.87
C ILE A 115 -7.92 -8.85 0.27
N SER A 116 -6.84 -9.57 -0.06
CA SER A 116 -5.89 -10.09 0.94
C SER A 116 -4.48 -9.75 0.49
N ILE A 117 -3.78 -8.93 1.28
CA ILE A 117 -2.39 -8.56 1.03
C ILE A 117 -1.53 -9.04 2.19
N THR A 118 -0.64 -9.99 1.90
CA THR A 118 0.28 -10.56 2.90
C THR A 118 1.69 -10.08 2.64
N GLN A 119 2.32 -9.46 3.64
CA GLN A 119 3.71 -9.00 3.60
C GLN A 119 4.37 -9.18 4.98
N ALA A 120 5.61 -9.67 5.01
CA ALA A 120 6.38 -9.87 6.24
C ALA A 120 5.63 -10.64 7.35
N GLY A 121 4.81 -11.64 6.96
CA GLY A 121 4.03 -12.46 7.90
C GLY A 121 2.74 -11.83 8.43
N TYR A 122 2.39 -10.61 7.98
CA TYR A 122 1.13 -9.96 8.31
C TYR A 122 0.22 -9.89 7.10
N THR A 123 -1.08 -10.03 7.34
CA THR A 123 -2.10 -9.94 6.29
C THR A 123 -3.04 -8.79 6.57
N TRP A 124 -3.17 -7.87 5.61
CA TRP A 124 -4.26 -6.93 5.56
C TRP A 124 -5.39 -7.54 4.73
N PHE A 125 -6.57 -7.70 5.34
CA PHE A 125 -7.75 -8.30 4.72
C PHE A 125 -8.89 -7.29 4.68
N SER A 126 -9.53 -7.16 3.53
CA SER A 126 -10.64 -6.24 3.30
C SER A 126 -11.77 -6.95 2.54
N PRO A 127 -12.79 -7.46 3.25
CA PRO A 127 -13.85 -8.25 2.64
C PRO A 127 -14.80 -7.41 1.80
N ASN A 128 -15.22 -7.93 0.65
CA ASN A 128 -16.22 -7.37 -0.27
C ASN A 128 -16.07 -5.86 -0.52
N SER A 129 -14.83 -5.42 -0.73
CA SER A 129 -14.47 -4.00 -0.70
C SER A 129 -13.76 -3.52 -1.96
N TYR A 130 -13.42 -4.44 -2.87
CA TYR A 130 -12.84 -4.12 -4.16
C TYR A 130 -13.87 -4.26 -5.26
N GLU A 131 -14.13 -3.19 -5.98
CA GLU A 131 -14.96 -3.21 -7.19
C GLU A 131 -14.12 -2.72 -8.37
N TYR A 132 -14.14 -3.49 -9.45
CA TYR A 132 -13.55 -3.08 -10.72
C TYR A 132 -14.44 -2.01 -11.36
N VAL A 133 -13.84 -0.92 -11.80
CA VAL A 133 -14.60 0.16 -12.44
C VAL A 133 -14.72 -0.08 -13.95
N ILE A 134 -15.80 0.42 -14.56
CA ILE A 134 -15.89 0.44 -16.02
C ILE A 134 -14.92 1.50 -16.54
N ARG A 135 -14.10 1.15 -17.53
CA ARG A 135 -13.21 2.13 -18.17
C ARG A 135 -14.05 3.26 -18.76
N PRO A 136 -13.73 4.54 -18.48
CA PRO A 136 -14.36 5.64 -19.15
C PRO A 136 -14.17 5.50 -20.66
N THR A 137 -15.27 5.33 -21.40
CA THR A 137 -15.23 5.44 -22.85
C THR A 137 -15.14 6.92 -23.18
N THR A 138 -13.98 7.35 -23.66
CA THR A 138 -13.94 8.58 -24.45
C THR A 138 -14.38 8.16 -25.85
N PRO A 139 -15.46 8.73 -26.43
CA PRO A 139 -15.71 8.52 -27.84
C PRO A 139 -14.45 8.98 -28.59
N ALA A 140 -13.74 8.06 -29.25
CA ALA A 140 -12.55 8.43 -30.02
C ALA A 140 -12.92 9.42 -31.15
N ASN A 141 -14.17 9.36 -31.59
CA ASN A 141 -14.73 10.16 -32.65
C ASN A 141 -16.02 10.80 -32.18
N CYS A 142 -16.20 12.07 -32.52
CA CYS A 142 -17.51 12.67 -32.49
C CYS A 142 -18.35 12.05 -33.62
N PRO A 143 -19.58 11.58 -33.35
CA PRO A 143 -20.48 11.20 -34.43
C PRO A 143 -20.59 12.35 -35.43
N THR A 144 -20.49 12.02 -36.71
CA THR A 144 -20.61 12.96 -37.86
C THR A 144 -19.64 14.14 -37.88
N ASN A 145 -18.47 14.06 -37.24
CA ASN A 145 -17.48 15.16 -37.17
C ASN A 145 -18.09 16.50 -36.72
N CYS A 146 -19.02 16.46 -35.76
CA CYS A 146 -19.74 17.65 -35.30
C CYS A 146 -20.47 18.41 -36.42
N SER A 147 -20.94 17.67 -37.43
CA SER A 147 -21.58 18.22 -38.63
C SER A 147 -20.72 19.26 -39.36
N ASN A 148 -19.40 19.25 -39.15
CA ASN A 148 -18.44 20.29 -39.56
C ASN A 148 -18.79 21.70 -39.04
N ARG A 149 -19.46 21.82 -37.89
CA ARG A 149 -19.91 23.08 -37.25
C ARG A 149 -19.43 23.18 -35.81
N GLY A 150 -18.22 22.72 -35.59
CA GLY A 150 -17.60 22.61 -34.29
C GLY A 150 -16.34 21.77 -34.37
N TYR A 151 -15.67 21.61 -33.23
CA TYR A 151 -14.52 20.74 -33.11
C TYR A 151 -14.80 19.61 -32.12
N CYS A 152 -14.12 18.48 -32.30
CA CYS A 152 -14.26 17.33 -31.42
C CYS A 152 -13.29 17.45 -30.23
N GLY A 153 -13.82 17.60 -29.02
CA GLY A 153 -13.05 17.64 -27.78
C GLY A 153 -13.45 16.48 -26.86
N ALA A 154 -12.50 15.59 -26.55
CA ALA A 154 -12.74 14.43 -25.66
C ALA A 154 -13.97 13.58 -26.06
N GLY A 155 -14.22 13.42 -27.37
CA GLY A 155 -15.35 12.66 -27.91
C GLY A 155 -16.71 13.35 -27.86
N ARG A 156 -16.75 14.63 -27.46
CA ARG A 156 -17.95 15.47 -27.50
C ARG A 156 -17.74 16.62 -28.46
N CYS A 157 -18.81 17.03 -29.12
CA CYS A 157 -18.76 18.19 -29.99
C CYS A 157 -18.78 19.48 -29.17
N VAL A 158 -17.84 20.36 -29.47
CA VAL A 158 -17.90 21.77 -29.07
C VAL A 158 -18.36 22.55 -30.29
N CYS A 159 -19.59 23.04 -30.24
CA CYS A 159 -20.22 23.68 -31.39
C CYS A 159 -19.72 25.10 -31.60
N ASP A 160 -19.60 25.47 -32.88
CA ASP A 160 -19.37 26.86 -33.28
C ASP A 160 -20.55 27.75 -32.85
N PHE A 161 -20.29 29.05 -32.73
CA PHE A 161 -21.31 30.00 -32.30
C PHE A 161 -22.57 29.91 -33.18
N GLY A 162 -23.73 29.78 -32.53
CA GLY A 162 -25.03 29.68 -33.20
C GLY A 162 -25.48 28.26 -33.55
N TYR A 163 -24.68 27.24 -33.24
CA TYR A 163 -25.03 25.82 -33.38
C TYR A 163 -25.12 25.11 -32.01
N TRP A 164 -25.97 24.08 -31.92
CA TRP A 164 -26.16 23.27 -30.72
C TRP A 164 -26.64 21.83 -31.07
N GLY A 165 -26.80 21.00 -30.04
CA GLY A 165 -27.13 19.58 -30.15
C GLY A 165 -25.90 18.68 -30.04
N ASP A 166 -26.12 17.37 -29.83
CA ASP A 166 -25.05 16.40 -29.53
C ASP A 166 -23.96 16.34 -30.62
N ASN A 167 -24.30 16.68 -31.87
CA ASN A 167 -23.37 16.77 -32.99
C ASN A 167 -23.44 18.09 -33.78
N CYS A 168 -23.85 19.19 -33.14
CA CYS A 168 -23.92 20.55 -33.73
C CYS A 168 -24.79 20.64 -34.99
N GLN A 169 -25.82 19.80 -35.08
CA GLN A 169 -26.74 19.72 -36.21
C GLN A 169 -27.79 20.83 -36.21
N LEU A 170 -28.15 21.35 -35.02
CA LEU A 170 -29.16 22.39 -34.86
C LEU A 170 -28.48 23.77 -34.84
N GLY A 171 -29.14 24.79 -35.39
CA GLY A 171 -28.61 26.15 -35.42
C GLY A 171 -29.69 27.16 -35.80
N ASN A 172 -29.40 28.45 -35.63
CA ASN A 172 -30.33 29.56 -35.89
C ASN A 172 -30.76 29.75 -37.38
N GLY A 173 -30.51 28.77 -38.25
CA GLY A 173 -30.84 28.81 -39.68
C GLY A 173 -31.66 27.62 -40.18
N TYR A 174 -32.16 26.74 -39.30
CA TYR A 174 -33.04 25.64 -39.70
C TYR A 174 -34.52 26.04 -39.55
N GLN A 175 -35.19 26.13 -40.71
CA GLN A 175 -36.65 26.14 -40.88
C GLN A 175 -37.20 24.71 -40.83
#